data_AF-A0A229RC79-F1
#
_entry.id   AF-A0A229RC79-F1
#
_cell.length_a   1.000
_cell.length_b   1.000
_cell.length_c   1.000
_cell.angle_alpha   90.00
_cell.angle_beta   90.00
_cell.angle_gamma   90.00
#
_symmetry.space_group_name_H-M   'P 1'
#
loop_
_entity.id
_entity.type
_entity.pdbx_description
1 polymer ?
#
loop_
_entity_poly.entity_id
_entity_poly.type
_entity_poly.pdbx_seq_one_letter_code
_entity_poly.pdbx_strand_id
1 'polypeptide(L)'
;MLHLAERSAAVPSPVATLLLEQEQPTADVAADILRMDAHLRDVEQRAAGRAAADSAEYARLRRLLVSLGKTWFARVRRAEVRAEIETARLAYLNASRIHAEVVELKRLLRSFVIAMAPDEGLLAEAAAGWARSPDVPPGVAVFEDVSYFLADSRRDAAPDGLAGTIGGEVYGDLWRRENDDPIEMPLARAGCWSVGHIGRTGEIYAVRRCGDQAREVWLLGRNVSAARAHAVLTPLLTRMQEPNSLILVAHDVLAASHERPGDRS
;
A
#
# COMPACT_ATOMS: atom_id res chain seq x y z
N MET A 1 -25.76 -11.60 12.30
CA MET A 1 -25.49 -10.36 13.06
C MET A 1 -24.13 -10.53 13.70
N LEU A 2 -23.28 -9.51 13.67
CA LEU A 2 -21.94 -9.60 14.26
C LEU A 2 -21.90 -8.70 15.48
N HIS A 3 -21.36 -9.25 16.58
CA HIS A 3 -21.28 -8.60 17.88
C HIS A 3 -19.79 -8.33 18.19
N LEU A 4 -19.44 -7.06 18.38
CA LEU A 4 -18.12 -6.62 18.86
C LEU A 4 -18.32 -5.84 20.14
N ALA A 5 -17.93 -6.43 21.28
CA ALA A 5 -18.20 -5.88 22.61
C ALA A 5 -19.68 -5.44 22.75
N GLU A 6 -19.94 -4.15 22.99
CA GLU A 6 -21.29 -3.59 23.15
C GLU A 6 -22.01 -3.27 21.82
N ARG A 7 -21.33 -3.39 20.68
CA ARG A 7 -21.86 -3.01 19.37
C ARG A 7 -22.36 -4.22 18.59
N SER A 8 -23.50 -4.05 17.93
CA SER A 8 -24.12 -5.08 17.08
C SER A 8 -24.48 -4.50 15.73
N ALA A 9 -24.08 -5.16 14.65
CA ALA A 9 -24.36 -4.71 13.29
C ALA A 9 -24.78 -5.85 12.37
N ALA A 10 -25.64 -5.52 11.40
CA ALA A 10 -25.96 -6.42 10.31
C ALA A 10 -24.76 -6.49 9.35
N VAL A 11 -24.19 -7.68 9.19
CA VAL A 11 -23.07 -7.91 8.27
C VAL A 11 -23.60 -7.88 6.83
N PRO A 12 -22.98 -7.14 5.91
CA PRO A 12 -23.33 -7.21 4.50
C PRO A 12 -23.30 -8.65 4.00
N SER A 13 -24.32 -9.07 3.24
CA SER A 13 -24.48 -10.47 2.80
C SER A 13 -23.20 -11.08 2.17
N PRO A 14 -22.49 -10.39 1.25
CA PRO A 14 -21.25 -10.93 0.69
C PRO A 14 -20.15 -11.20 1.73
N VAL A 15 -20.05 -10.34 2.75
CA VAL A 15 -19.08 -10.48 3.84
C VAL A 15 -19.50 -11.60 4.79
N ALA A 16 -20.82 -11.74 5.04
CA ALA A 16 -21.35 -12.81 5.86
C ALA A 16 -21.07 -14.18 5.22
N THR A 17 -21.27 -14.31 3.91
CA THR A 17 -20.95 -15.55 3.17
C THR A 17 -19.49 -15.92 3.33
N LEU A 18 -18.55 -14.99 3.13
CA LEU A 18 -17.13 -15.25 3.32
C LEU A 18 -16.80 -15.69 4.75
N LEU A 19 -17.34 -15.01 5.76
CA LEU A 19 -17.10 -15.34 7.17
C LEU A 19 -17.63 -16.74 7.51
N LEU A 20 -18.74 -17.16 6.89
CA LEU A 20 -19.33 -18.49 7.08
C LEU A 20 -18.61 -19.57 6.28
N GLU A 21 -17.96 -19.22 5.18
CA GLU A 21 -17.12 -20.12 4.37
C GLU A 21 -15.72 -20.32 4.97
N GLN A 22 -15.31 -19.52 5.97
CA GLN A 22 -14.10 -19.79 6.74
C GLN A 22 -14.26 -21.11 7.52
N GLU A 23 -13.30 -22.02 7.35
CA GLU A 23 -13.41 -23.38 7.87
C GLU A 23 -13.59 -23.42 9.40
N GLN A 24 -13.14 -22.41 10.15
CA GLN A 24 -13.30 -22.31 11.61
C GLN A 24 -13.32 -20.83 12.09
N PRO A 25 -14.49 -20.17 12.21
CA PRO A 25 -14.57 -18.90 12.94
C PRO A 25 -14.14 -19.12 14.40
N THR A 26 -13.32 -18.22 14.90
CA THR A 26 -12.79 -18.28 16.27
C THR A 26 -13.69 -17.52 17.25
N ALA A 27 -13.37 -17.60 18.54
CA ALA A 27 -14.04 -16.76 19.54
C ALA A 27 -13.63 -15.27 19.41
N ASP A 28 -12.53 -14.97 18.72
CA ASP A 28 -12.05 -13.62 18.47
C ASP A 28 -12.45 -13.16 17.06
N VAL A 29 -13.66 -12.62 16.98
CA VAL A 29 -14.26 -12.09 15.75
C VAL A 29 -13.40 -10.97 15.13
N ALA A 30 -12.73 -10.17 15.96
CA ALA A 30 -11.86 -9.10 15.47
C ALA A 30 -10.65 -9.69 14.73
N ALA A 31 -10.02 -10.73 15.30
CA ALA A 31 -8.93 -11.44 14.64
C ALA A 31 -9.38 -12.17 13.37
N ASP A 32 -10.58 -12.75 13.34
CA ASP A 32 -11.15 -13.37 12.13
C ASP A 32 -11.32 -12.35 11.00
N ILE A 33 -11.85 -11.17 11.31
CA ILE A 33 -12.00 -10.06 10.34
C ILE A 33 -10.65 -9.63 9.79
N LEU A 34 -9.63 -9.45 10.64
CA LEU A 34 -8.29 -9.05 10.20
C LEU A 34 -7.62 -10.14 9.34
N ARG A 35 -7.80 -11.42 9.68
CA ARG A 35 -7.34 -12.54 8.84
C ARG A 35 -8.05 -12.57 7.48
N MET A 36 -9.34 -12.28 7.46
CA MET A 36 -10.11 -12.20 6.22
C MET A 36 -9.63 -11.05 5.33
N ASP A 37 -9.38 -9.86 5.88
CA ASP A 37 -8.81 -8.73 5.11
C ASP A 37 -7.46 -9.12 4.49
N ALA A 38 -6.56 -9.73 5.26
CA ALA A 38 -5.27 -10.16 4.74
C ALA A 38 -5.39 -11.25 3.67
N HIS A 39 -6.32 -12.18 3.82
CA HIS A 39 -6.63 -13.16 2.78
C HIS A 39 -7.12 -12.47 1.49
N LEU A 40 -8.02 -11.49 1.60
CA LEU A 40 -8.49 -10.72 0.45
C LEU A 40 -7.37 -9.93 -0.22
N ARG A 41 -6.44 -9.35 0.55
CA ARG A 41 -5.24 -8.67 0.00
C ARG A 41 -4.34 -9.64 -0.77
N ASP A 42 -4.13 -10.85 -0.25
CA ASP A 42 -3.37 -11.90 -0.95
C ASP A 42 -4.03 -12.29 -2.28
N VAL A 43 -5.33 -12.58 -2.25
CA VAL A 43 -6.09 -12.94 -3.44
C VAL A 43 -6.09 -11.78 -4.45
N GLU A 44 -6.23 -10.53 -3.99
CA GLU A 44 -6.18 -9.33 -4.81
C GLU A 44 -4.83 -9.21 -5.53
N GLN A 45 -3.71 -9.32 -4.82
CA GLN A 45 -2.38 -9.22 -5.40
C GLN A 45 -2.13 -10.33 -6.43
N ARG A 46 -2.51 -11.58 -6.12
CA ARG A 46 -2.40 -12.70 -7.07
C ARG A 46 -3.29 -12.49 -8.30
N ALA A 47 -4.53 -12.02 -8.12
CA ALA A 47 -5.45 -11.74 -9.22
C ALA A 47 -4.97 -10.57 -10.09
N ALA A 48 -4.44 -9.50 -9.48
CA ALA A 48 -3.86 -8.37 -10.17
C ALA A 48 -2.63 -8.78 -11.01
N GLY A 49 -1.71 -9.55 -10.42
CA GLY A 49 -0.54 -10.08 -11.12
C GLY A 49 -0.92 -10.98 -12.30
N ARG A 50 -1.94 -11.83 -12.12
CA ARG A 50 -2.46 -12.67 -13.21
C ARG A 50 -3.13 -11.84 -14.32
N ALA A 51 -3.97 -10.88 -13.97
CA ALA A 51 -4.61 -10.00 -14.95
C ALA A 51 -3.57 -9.20 -15.75
N ALA A 52 -2.50 -8.73 -15.11
CA ALA A 52 -1.39 -8.05 -15.78
C ALA A 52 -0.65 -8.98 -16.76
N ALA A 53 -0.32 -10.21 -16.34
CA ALA A 53 0.34 -11.20 -17.18
C ALA A 53 -0.52 -11.60 -18.39
N ASP A 54 -1.79 -11.91 -18.16
CA ASP A 54 -2.73 -12.31 -19.22
C ASP A 54 -3.00 -11.14 -20.20
N SER A 55 -3.05 -9.90 -19.71
CA SER A 55 -3.14 -8.69 -20.55
C SER A 55 -1.91 -8.51 -21.44
N ALA A 56 -0.71 -8.70 -20.87
CA ALA A 56 0.55 -8.62 -21.61
C ALA A 56 0.65 -9.68 -22.70
N GLU A 57 0.19 -10.91 -22.40
CA GLU A 57 0.15 -12.01 -23.36
C GLU A 57 -0.86 -11.76 -24.48
N TYR A 58 -2.08 -11.32 -24.15
CA TYR A 58 -3.07 -10.90 -25.14
C TYR A 58 -2.53 -9.79 -26.06
N ALA A 59 -1.86 -8.77 -25.50
CA ALA A 59 -1.23 -7.71 -26.27
C ALA A 59 -0.09 -8.22 -27.16
N ARG A 60 0.74 -9.16 -26.66
CA ARG A 60 1.81 -9.82 -27.43
C ARG A 60 1.23 -10.57 -28.63
N LEU A 61 0.21 -11.39 -28.44
CA LEU A 61 -0.43 -12.16 -29.51
C LEU A 61 -1.10 -11.24 -30.54
N ARG A 62 -1.73 -10.14 -30.13
CA ARG A 62 -2.26 -9.13 -31.06
C ARG A 62 -1.16 -8.51 -31.92
N ARG A 63 -0.01 -8.17 -31.34
CA ARG A 63 1.15 -7.66 -32.10
C ARG A 63 1.68 -8.70 -33.08
N LEU A 64 1.76 -9.97 -32.67
CA LEU A 64 2.15 -11.06 -33.55
C LEU A 64 1.18 -11.22 -34.72
N LEU A 65 -0.14 -11.17 -34.48
CA LEU A 65 -1.13 -11.28 -35.56
C LEU A 65 -0.97 -10.18 -36.62
N VAL A 66 -0.62 -8.96 -36.20
CA VAL A 66 -0.36 -7.81 -37.08
C VAL A 66 0.93 -7.99 -37.86
N SER A 67 1.97 -8.57 -37.27
CA SER A 67 3.27 -8.78 -37.92
C SER A 67 3.28 -9.94 -38.92
N LEU A 68 2.30 -10.85 -38.87
CA LEU A 68 2.19 -11.95 -39.82
C LEU A 68 1.87 -11.45 -41.25
N GLY A 69 2.69 -11.87 -42.21
CA GLY A 69 2.53 -11.56 -43.63
C GLY A 69 1.28 -12.16 -44.30
N LYS A 70 1.25 -12.13 -45.64
CA LYS A 70 0.10 -12.60 -46.46
C LYS A 70 0.36 -13.92 -47.21
N THR A 71 1.43 -14.64 -46.88
CA THR A 71 1.74 -15.94 -47.51
C THR A 71 0.74 -17.03 -47.07
N TRP A 72 0.65 -18.13 -47.81
CA TRP A 72 -0.20 -19.27 -47.43
C TRP A 72 0.16 -19.84 -46.04
N PHE A 73 1.45 -20.00 -45.73
CA PHE A 73 1.93 -20.37 -44.40
C PHE A 73 1.52 -19.35 -43.33
N ALA A 74 1.56 -18.05 -43.65
CA ALA A 74 1.07 -17.02 -42.75
C ALA A 74 -0.45 -17.11 -42.56
N ARG A 75 -1.23 -17.57 -43.55
CA ARG A 75 -2.68 -17.75 -43.40
C ARG A 75 -3.03 -18.82 -42.36
N VAL A 76 -2.33 -19.96 -42.38
CA VAL A 76 -2.47 -21.03 -41.37
C VAL A 76 -2.06 -20.50 -39.99
N ARG A 77 -0.88 -19.88 -39.89
CA ARG A 77 -0.40 -19.31 -38.62
C ARG A 77 -1.33 -18.22 -38.07
N ARG A 78 -1.96 -17.42 -38.92
CA ARG A 78 -2.95 -16.40 -38.51
C ARG A 78 -4.21 -17.03 -37.94
N ALA A 79 -4.65 -18.19 -38.41
CA ALA A 79 -5.80 -18.90 -37.84
C ALA A 79 -5.46 -19.43 -36.44
N GLU A 80 -4.28 -20.03 -36.26
CA GLU A 80 -3.78 -20.47 -34.95
C GLU A 80 -3.67 -19.30 -33.96
N VAL A 81 -2.99 -18.22 -34.35
CA VAL A 81 -2.81 -17.05 -33.48
C VAL A 81 -4.16 -16.40 -33.13
N ARG A 82 -5.16 -16.44 -34.02
CA ARG A 82 -6.51 -15.96 -33.69
C ARG A 82 -7.19 -16.81 -32.60
N ALA A 83 -7.03 -18.13 -32.63
CA ALA A 83 -7.53 -19.00 -31.58
C ALA A 83 -6.78 -18.72 -30.26
N GLU A 84 -5.45 -18.60 -30.29
CA GLU A 84 -4.63 -18.24 -29.13
C GLU A 84 -5.07 -16.88 -28.52
N ILE A 85 -5.38 -15.88 -29.38
CA ILE A 85 -5.88 -14.57 -28.95
C ILE A 85 -7.20 -14.68 -28.20
N GLU A 86 -8.14 -15.49 -28.68
CA GLU A 86 -9.44 -15.62 -28.00
C GLU A 86 -9.29 -16.32 -26.65
N THR A 87 -8.45 -17.35 -26.57
CA THR A 87 -8.11 -17.99 -25.29
C THR A 87 -7.46 -16.99 -24.32
N ALA A 88 -6.46 -16.23 -24.77
CA ALA A 88 -5.79 -15.23 -23.94
C ALA A 88 -6.73 -14.10 -23.50
N ARG A 89 -7.65 -13.69 -24.39
CA ARG A 89 -8.69 -12.71 -24.06
C ARG A 89 -9.63 -13.21 -22.97
N LEU A 90 -10.12 -14.44 -23.08
CA LEU A 90 -11.00 -15.03 -22.07
C LEU A 90 -10.29 -15.19 -20.72
N ALA A 91 -9.01 -15.60 -20.73
CA ALA A 91 -8.19 -15.68 -19.52
C ALA A 91 -8.06 -14.29 -18.85
N TYR A 92 -7.68 -13.27 -19.62
CA TYR A 92 -7.59 -11.88 -19.15
C TYR A 92 -8.92 -11.39 -18.57
N LEU A 93 -10.03 -11.56 -19.29
CA LEU A 93 -11.36 -11.12 -18.82
C LEU A 93 -11.76 -11.81 -17.52
N ASN A 94 -11.49 -13.12 -17.39
CA ASN A 94 -11.78 -13.84 -16.16
C ASN A 94 -10.90 -13.37 -14.99
N ALA A 95 -9.60 -13.16 -15.21
CA ALA A 95 -8.69 -12.65 -14.19
C ALA A 95 -9.07 -11.24 -13.74
N SER A 96 -9.41 -10.34 -14.68
CA SER A 96 -9.91 -8.99 -14.37
C SER A 96 -11.22 -9.01 -13.59
N ARG A 97 -12.15 -9.92 -13.94
CA ARG A 97 -13.41 -10.08 -13.19
C ARG A 97 -13.15 -10.50 -11.74
N ILE A 98 -12.32 -11.52 -11.52
CA ILE A 98 -11.94 -11.99 -10.18
C ILE A 98 -11.28 -10.86 -9.39
N HIS A 99 -10.35 -10.13 -10.01
CA HIS A 99 -9.71 -8.98 -9.36
C HIS A 99 -10.73 -7.92 -8.93
N ALA A 100 -11.66 -7.54 -9.81
CA ALA A 100 -12.71 -6.57 -9.51
C ALA A 100 -13.64 -7.05 -8.38
N GLU A 101 -14.02 -8.33 -8.37
CA GLU A 101 -14.85 -8.93 -7.31
C GLU A 101 -14.15 -8.86 -5.94
N VAL A 102 -12.86 -9.16 -5.89
CA VAL A 102 -12.08 -9.14 -4.63
C VAL A 102 -11.87 -7.72 -4.13
N VAL A 103 -11.57 -6.77 -5.03
CA VAL A 103 -11.47 -5.34 -4.68
C VAL A 103 -12.76 -4.83 -4.06
N GLU A 104 -13.90 -5.16 -4.67
CA GLU A 104 -15.21 -4.76 -4.15
C GLU A 104 -15.52 -5.40 -2.79
N LEU A 105 -15.17 -6.67 -2.62
CA LEU A 105 -15.41 -7.40 -1.37
C LEU A 105 -14.55 -6.87 -0.23
N LYS A 106 -13.27 -6.56 -0.49
CA LYS A 106 -12.37 -5.88 0.46
C LYS A 106 -12.91 -4.51 0.84
N ARG A 107 -13.39 -3.73 -0.14
CA ARG A 107 -14.01 -2.42 0.09
C ARG A 107 -15.23 -2.54 1.00
N LEU A 108 -16.14 -3.49 0.74
CA LEU A 108 -17.33 -3.73 1.55
C LEU A 108 -16.98 -4.12 2.99
N LEU A 109 -16.03 -5.04 3.17
CA LEU A 109 -15.55 -5.44 4.49
C LEU A 109 -15.05 -4.24 5.30
N ARG A 110 -14.16 -3.45 4.71
CA ARG A 110 -13.54 -2.32 5.39
C ARG A 110 -14.53 -1.20 5.67
N SER A 111 -15.38 -0.85 4.71
CA SER A 111 -16.46 0.13 4.93
C SER A 111 -17.38 -0.30 6.08
N PHE A 112 -17.71 -1.58 6.18
CA PHE A 112 -18.47 -2.12 7.29
C PHE A 112 -17.74 -1.94 8.64
N VAL A 113 -16.46 -2.32 8.72
CA VAL A 113 -15.68 -2.18 9.96
C VAL A 113 -15.48 -0.73 10.36
N ILE A 114 -15.19 0.16 9.40
CA ILE A 114 -15.09 1.61 9.63
C ILE A 114 -16.42 2.15 10.19
N ALA A 115 -17.55 1.75 9.60
CA ALA A 115 -18.87 2.18 10.05
C ALA A 115 -19.23 1.62 11.45
N MET A 116 -18.75 0.42 11.79
CA MET A 116 -18.88 -0.11 13.16
C MET A 116 -18.08 0.71 14.18
N ALA A 117 -17.02 1.41 13.74
CA ALA A 117 -16.17 2.29 14.54
C ALA A 117 -15.71 1.66 15.88
N PRO A 118 -15.01 0.51 15.85
CA PRO A 118 -14.53 -0.13 17.07
C PRO A 118 -13.69 0.83 17.92
N ASP A 119 -13.89 0.79 19.23
CA ASP A 119 -13.36 1.79 20.17
C ASP A 119 -11.89 1.52 20.55
N GLU A 120 -11.47 0.24 20.55
CA GLU A 120 -10.13 -0.15 20.98
C GLU A 120 -9.61 -1.42 20.27
N GLY A 121 -8.32 -1.69 20.46
CA GLY A 121 -7.63 -2.87 19.94
C GLY A 121 -7.26 -2.79 18.45
N LEU A 122 -6.75 -3.90 17.93
CA LEU A 122 -6.21 -3.99 16.57
C LEU A 122 -7.24 -3.67 15.49
N LEU A 123 -8.51 -3.95 15.73
CA LEU A 123 -9.57 -3.64 14.77
C LEU A 123 -9.88 -2.14 14.72
N ALA A 124 -9.77 -1.42 15.84
CA ALA A 124 -9.86 0.04 15.88
C ALA A 124 -8.69 0.70 15.14
N GLU A 125 -7.47 0.21 15.39
CA GLU A 125 -6.26 0.63 14.65
C GLU A 125 -6.41 0.39 13.13
N ALA A 126 -6.90 -0.79 12.74
CA ALA A 126 -7.15 -1.13 11.35
C ALA A 126 -8.22 -0.24 10.72
N ALA A 127 -9.35 -0.02 11.40
CA ALA A 127 -10.42 0.86 10.94
C ALA A 127 -9.92 2.30 10.71
N ALA A 128 -9.16 2.84 11.66
CA ALA A 128 -8.56 4.17 11.55
C ALA A 128 -7.58 4.25 10.37
N GLY A 129 -6.79 3.20 10.15
CA GLY A 129 -5.87 3.10 9.02
C GLY A 129 -6.55 2.99 7.66
N TRP A 130 -7.59 2.14 7.55
CA TRP A 130 -8.36 1.95 6.32
C TRP A 130 -9.20 3.15 5.92
N ALA A 131 -9.53 4.03 6.87
CA ALA A 131 -10.20 5.30 6.58
C ALA A 131 -9.29 6.30 5.83
N ARG A 132 -7.97 6.09 5.83
CA ARG A 132 -7.01 6.92 5.09
C ARG A 132 -6.84 6.40 3.66
N SER A 133 -6.74 7.32 2.71
CA SER A 133 -6.34 6.95 1.34
C SER A 133 -4.92 6.37 1.34
N PRO A 134 -4.63 5.29 0.59
CA PRO A 134 -3.28 4.78 0.41
C PRO A 134 -2.45 5.61 -0.60
N ASP A 135 -3.07 6.58 -1.26
CA ASP A 135 -2.42 7.44 -2.26
C ASP A 135 -1.41 8.39 -1.62
N VAL A 136 -0.40 8.75 -2.39
CA VAL A 136 0.60 9.74 -1.97
C VAL A 136 -0.09 11.09 -1.71
N PRO A 137 0.01 11.68 -0.51
CA PRO A 137 -0.66 12.93 -0.23
C PRO A 137 -0.16 14.08 -1.12
N PRO A 138 -1.05 14.97 -1.60
CA PRO A 138 -0.65 16.18 -2.30
C PRO A 138 0.35 16.99 -1.47
N GLY A 139 1.48 17.36 -2.07
CA GLY A 139 2.56 18.10 -1.40
C GLY A 139 3.75 17.24 -0.99
N VAL A 140 3.63 15.91 -1.03
CA VAL A 140 4.78 15.00 -0.91
C VAL A 140 5.50 14.91 -2.26
N ALA A 141 6.82 15.10 -2.26
CA ALA A 141 7.64 14.85 -3.45
C ALA A 141 8.18 13.41 -3.42
N VAL A 142 8.02 12.69 -4.53
CA VAL A 142 8.43 11.28 -4.66
C VAL A 142 9.68 11.18 -5.53
N PHE A 143 10.66 10.42 -5.07
CA PHE A 143 11.88 10.09 -5.79
C PHE A 143 11.89 8.57 -6.04
N GLU A 144 12.05 8.19 -7.31
CA GLU A 144 12.02 6.79 -7.76
C GLU A 144 13.18 5.94 -7.25
N ASP A 145 14.29 6.59 -6.84
CA ASP A 145 15.46 5.94 -6.28
C ASP A 145 16.15 6.82 -5.22
N VAL A 146 16.83 6.17 -4.27
CA VAL A 146 17.65 6.83 -3.24
C VAL A 146 18.77 7.67 -3.88
N SER A 147 19.35 7.23 -5.00
CA SER A 147 20.42 7.95 -5.68
C SER A 147 19.97 9.30 -6.21
N TYR A 148 18.73 9.40 -6.72
CA TYR A 148 18.16 10.69 -7.15
C TYR A 148 17.91 11.60 -5.96
N PHE A 149 17.46 11.05 -4.83
CA PHE A 149 17.29 11.82 -3.60
C PHE A 149 18.64 12.35 -3.07
N LEU A 150 19.70 11.54 -3.14
CA LEU A 150 21.06 11.86 -2.71
C LEU A 150 21.88 12.68 -3.72
N ALA A 151 21.31 13.05 -4.87
CA ALA A 151 21.95 13.98 -5.79
C ALA A 151 22.27 15.35 -5.14
N ASP A 152 21.53 15.72 -4.08
CA ASP A 152 21.96 16.75 -3.13
C ASP A 152 22.81 16.11 -2.02
N SER A 153 24.12 16.27 -2.12
CA SER A 153 25.10 15.66 -1.21
C SER A 153 24.94 16.09 0.25
N ARG A 154 24.17 17.14 0.55
CA ARG A 154 23.87 17.53 1.94
C ARG A 154 22.97 16.52 2.64
N ARG A 155 22.26 15.65 1.88
CA ARG A 155 21.40 14.58 2.39
C ARG A 155 22.15 13.28 2.69
N ASP A 156 23.39 13.16 2.21
CA ASP A 156 24.20 11.97 2.44
C ASP A 156 24.56 11.86 3.92
N ALA A 157 24.68 10.61 4.38
CA ALA A 157 25.30 10.31 5.65
C ALA A 157 26.70 10.95 5.71
N ALA A 158 27.16 11.29 6.91
CA ALA A 158 28.50 11.83 7.10
C ALA A 158 29.57 10.85 6.53
N PRO A 159 30.79 11.32 6.20
CA PRO A 159 31.82 10.50 5.54
C PRO A 159 32.28 9.23 6.30
N ASP A 160 31.88 9.06 7.56
CA ASP A 160 32.06 7.87 8.40
C ASP A 160 30.87 6.88 8.34
N GLY A 161 29.80 7.23 7.64
CA GLY A 161 28.66 6.38 7.34
C GLY A 161 28.88 5.47 6.13
N LEU A 162 27.90 4.61 5.86
CA LEU A 162 27.87 3.82 4.63
C LEU A 162 27.51 4.75 3.46
N ALA A 163 28.44 4.94 2.52
CA ALA A 163 28.20 5.74 1.32
C ALA A 163 26.93 5.30 0.59
N GLY A 164 26.12 6.26 0.14
CA GLY A 164 24.85 5.96 -0.54
C GLY A 164 23.68 5.69 0.42
N THR A 165 23.79 6.12 1.68
CA THR A 165 22.70 6.07 2.65
C THR A 165 22.21 7.47 3.01
N ILE A 166 20.91 7.59 3.30
CA ILE A 166 20.32 8.87 3.72
C ILE A 166 20.79 9.15 5.16
N GLY A 167 21.39 10.32 5.38
CA GLY A 167 21.82 10.76 6.70
C GLY A 167 20.65 11.15 7.61
N GLY A 168 20.95 11.43 8.87
CA GLY A 168 20.00 11.99 9.83
C GLY A 168 19.48 11.00 10.87
N GLU A 169 18.53 11.47 11.68
CA GLU A 169 17.90 10.72 12.76
C GLU A 169 16.70 9.93 12.23
N VAL A 170 16.57 8.67 12.60
CA VAL A 170 15.46 7.80 12.18
C VAL A 170 14.37 7.81 13.25
N TYR A 171 13.15 8.14 12.84
CA TYR A 171 11.94 8.16 13.64
C TYR A 171 11.07 6.96 13.25
N GLY A 172 11.46 5.79 13.75
CA GLY A 172 10.76 4.54 13.52
C GLY A 172 11.08 3.88 12.17
N ASP A 173 11.06 2.56 12.22
CA ASP A 173 11.10 1.64 11.12
C ASP A 173 9.80 0.82 11.12
N LEU A 174 9.39 0.30 9.96
CA LEU A 174 8.14 -0.47 9.82
C LEU A 174 6.87 0.40 9.76
N TRP A 175 6.97 1.62 9.24
CA TRP A 175 5.80 2.40 8.81
C TRP A 175 5.11 1.70 7.64
N ARG A 176 3.79 1.84 7.57
CA ARG A 176 2.93 1.02 6.73
C ARG A 176 2.22 1.81 5.65
N ARG A 177 2.10 1.20 4.47
CA ARG A 177 1.28 1.66 3.36
C ARG A 177 0.77 0.45 2.62
N GLU A 178 -0.54 0.39 2.40
CA GLU A 178 -1.24 -0.83 1.96
C GLU A 178 -0.66 -1.50 0.70
N ASN A 179 -0.20 -0.69 -0.27
CA ASN A 179 0.35 -1.17 -1.55
C ASN A 179 1.81 -1.62 -1.46
N ASP A 180 2.47 -1.38 -0.32
CA ASP A 180 3.88 -1.69 -0.09
C ASP A 180 4.06 -2.80 0.96
N ASP A 181 3.13 -2.91 1.92
CA ASP A 181 3.23 -3.85 3.06
C ASP A 181 3.29 -5.34 2.62
N PRO A 182 4.14 -6.17 3.26
CA PRO A 182 4.19 -7.61 2.97
C PRO A 182 2.87 -8.30 3.31
N ILE A 183 2.47 -9.29 2.49
CA ILE A 183 1.21 -10.02 2.67
C ILE A 183 1.32 -11.15 3.71
N GLU A 184 2.51 -11.72 3.88
CA GLU A 184 2.72 -13.05 4.49
C GLU A 184 2.25 -13.18 5.95
N MET A 185 1.98 -12.08 6.64
CA MET A 185 1.60 -12.12 8.05
C MET A 185 0.52 -11.06 8.39
N PRO A 186 -0.78 -11.43 8.42
CA PRO A 186 -1.93 -10.53 8.64
C PRO A 186 -1.85 -9.67 9.91
N LEU A 187 -1.26 -10.26 10.95
CA LEU A 187 -1.08 -9.68 12.28
C LEU A 187 0.38 -9.31 12.56
N ALA A 188 1.29 -9.56 11.61
CA ALA A 188 2.63 -9.03 11.79
C ALA A 188 2.56 -7.52 11.73
N ARG A 189 3.04 -6.92 12.80
CA ARG A 189 3.34 -5.50 12.91
C ARG A 189 4.60 -5.22 12.08
N ALA A 190 4.44 -5.35 10.76
CA ALA A 190 5.49 -5.18 9.76
C ALA A 190 5.08 -4.09 8.77
N GLY A 191 6.06 -3.29 8.36
CA GLY A 191 5.88 -2.22 7.39
C GLY A 191 7.15 -2.03 6.60
N CYS A 192 7.02 -1.39 5.45
CA CYS A 192 8.12 -1.25 4.49
C CYS A 192 8.86 0.05 4.57
N TRP A 193 8.39 0.99 5.36
CA TRP A 193 8.89 2.35 5.34
C TRP A 193 9.64 2.70 6.62
N SER A 194 10.66 3.52 6.49
CA SER A 194 11.32 4.19 7.60
C SER A 194 11.22 5.68 7.42
N VAL A 195 10.88 6.41 8.48
CA VAL A 195 10.78 7.87 8.46
C VAL A 195 12.00 8.45 9.18
N GLY A 196 12.54 9.55 8.67
CA GLY A 196 13.71 10.19 9.29
C GLY A 196 13.74 11.70 9.08
N HIS A 197 14.64 12.35 9.81
CA HIS A 197 14.91 13.78 9.75
C HIS A 197 16.38 14.05 9.47
N ILE A 198 16.65 14.84 8.43
CA ILE A 198 18.01 15.27 8.06
C ILE A 198 18.26 16.63 8.69
N GLY A 199 18.92 16.65 9.85
CA GLY A 199 19.21 17.90 10.57
C GLY A 199 19.98 18.94 9.73
N ARG A 200 20.84 18.49 8.81
CA ARG A 200 21.64 19.38 7.94
C ARG A 200 20.79 20.18 6.94
N THR A 201 19.73 19.59 6.39
CA THR A 201 18.85 20.22 5.39
C THR A 201 17.50 20.62 5.97
N GLY A 202 17.18 20.19 7.19
CA GLY A 202 15.86 20.39 7.81
C GLY A 202 14.76 19.62 7.10
N GLU A 203 15.06 18.48 6.50
CA GLU A 203 14.12 17.69 5.70
C GLU A 203 13.58 16.50 6.49
N ILE A 204 12.27 16.24 6.41
CA ILE A 204 11.68 14.98 6.87
C ILE A 204 11.43 14.11 5.64
N TYR A 205 11.89 12.87 5.68
CA TYR A 205 11.78 11.92 4.59
C TYR A 205 11.17 10.60 5.06
N ALA A 206 10.65 9.82 4.11
CA ALA A 206 10.38 8.41 4.28
C ALA A 206 11.08 7.62 3.18
N VAL A 207 11.62 6.44 3.50
CA VAL A 207 12.29 5.56 2.54
C VAL A 207 11.73 4.15 2.61
N ARG A 208 11.42 3.58 1.44
CA ARG A 208 11.00 2.18 1.32
C ARG A 208 12.21 1.25 1.43
N ARG A 209 12.12 0.27 2.33
CA ARG A 209 13.17 -0.71 2.67
C ARG A 209 12.82 -2.15 2.33
N CYS A 210 11.58 -2.44 1.94
CA CYS A 210 11.18 -3.79 1.50
C CYS A 210 11.75 -4.15 0.13
N GLY A 211 12.09 -5.44 -0.01
CA GLY A 211 12.99 -6.01 -1.01
C GLY A 211 12.72 -5.70 -2.49
N ASP A 212 11.94 -6.54 -3.16
CA ASP A 212 11.79 -6.64 -4.62
C ASP A 212 11.14 -5.43 -5.32
N GLN A 213 10.64 -4.46 -4.55
CA GLN A 213 10.14 -3.20 -5.05
C GLN A 213 11.28 -2.18 -5.25
N ALA A 214 11.11 -1.26 -6.20
CA ALA A 214 12.05 -0.16 -6.39
C ALA A 214 12.22 0.64 -5.08
N ARG A 215 13.43 1.11 -4.76
CA ARG A 215 13.63 1.91 -3.55
C ARG A 215 13.07 3.31 -3.75
N GLU A 216 11.94 3.61 -3.12
CA GLU A 216 11.30 4.92 -3.25
C GLU A 216 11.60 5.79 -2.02
N VAL A 217 11.80 7.10 -2.25
CA VAL A 217 11.96 8.09 -1.17
C VAL A 217 10.90 9.16 -1.29
N TRP A 218 10.22 9.44 -0.19
CA TRP A 218 9.27 10.55 -0.07
C TRP A 218 9.92 11.67 0.72
N LEU A 219 9.84 12.88 0.19
CA LEU A 219 10.14 14.09 0.94
C LEU A 219 8.84 14.67 1.48
N LEU A 220 8.67 14.57 2.80
CA LEU A 220 7.43 14.90 3.51
C LEU A 220 7.38 16.36 3.94
N GLY A 221 8.54 16.94 4.28
CA GLY A 221 8.65 18.31 4.76
C GLY A 221 10.05 18.89 4.60
N ARG A 222 10.13 20.22 4.58
CA ARG A 222 11.38 20.99 4.45
C ARG A 222 11.43 22.08 5.50
N ASN A 223 12.65 22.56 5.81
CA ASN A 223 12.89 23.62 6.79
C ASN A 223 12.34 23.31 8.19
N VAL A 224 12.28 22.03 8.56
CA VAL A 224 11.83 21.55 9.86
C VAL A 224 13.04 21.45 10.80
N SER A 225 12.99 22.14 11.94
CA SER A 225 14.02 22.01 12.98
C SER A 225 13.93 20.64 13.66
N ALA A 226 15.04 20.15 14.24
CA ALA A 226 15.05 18.89 14.98
C ALA A 226 14.01 18.86 16.12
N ALA A 227 13.87 19.97 16.87
CA ALA A 227 12.86 20.09 17.92
C ALA A 227 11.43 19.96 17.39
N ARG A 228 11.14 20.56 16.23
CA ARG A 228 9.81 20.45 15.59
C ARG A 228 9.60 19.04 15.01
N ALA A 229 10.62 18.44 14.41
CA ALA A 229 10.56 17.06 13.92
C ALA A 229 10.22 16.10 15.07
N HIS A 230 10.89 16.23 16.22
CA HIS A 230 10.60 15.44 17.42
C HIS A 230 9.17 15.67 17.93
N ALA A 231 8.72 16.94 17.99
CA ALA A 231 7.37 17.27 18.44
C ALA A 231 6.27 16.67 17.55
N VAL A 232 6.52 16.56 16.24
CA VAL A 232 5.55 16.01 15.27
C VAL A 232 5.63 14.49 15.19
N LEU A 233 6.83 13.90 15.13
CA LEU A 233 7.01 12.48 14.82
C LEU A 233 6.92 11.56 16.05
N THR A 234 7.41 11.98 17.22
CA THR A 234 7.42 11.13 18.42
C THR A 234 6.03 10.65 18.84
N PRO A 235 4.97 11.49 18.87
CA PRO A 235 3.62 11.03 19.18
C PRO A 235 3.07 9.98 18.22
N LEU A 236 3.57 9.93 16.98
CA LEU A 236 3.08 9.05 15.92
C LEU A 236 3.71 7.65 15.98
N LEU A 237 4.81 7.47 16.71
CA LEU A 237 5.53 6.18 16.80
C LEU A 237 4.63 5.05 17.32
N THR A 238 3.69 5.36 18.21
CA THR A 238 2.73 4.38 18.74
C THR A 238 1.74 3.86 17.68
N ARG A 239 1.55 4.63 16.61
CA ARG A 239 0.60 4.37 15.51
C ARG A 239 1.26 3.82 14.25
N MET A 240 2.57 3.60 14.29
CA MET A 240 3.37 3.14 13.16
C MET A 240 2.86 1.85 12.51
N GLN A 241 2.19 1.02 13.30
CA GLN A 241 1.71 -0.30 12.90
C GLN A 241 0.26 -0.31 12.41
N GLU A 242 -0.42 0.85 12.44
CA GLU A 242 -1.72 1.01 11.79
C GLU A 242 -1.55 0.90 10.26
N PRO A 243 -2.52 0.33 9.52
CA PRO A 243 -2.56 0.46 8.07
C PRO A 243 -2.45 1.94 7.64
N ASN A 244 -1.71 2.21 6.56
CA ASN A 244 -1.52 3.57 6.03
C ASN A 244 -1.00 4.58 7.08
N SER A 245 -0.23 4.13 8.07
CA SER A 245 0.41 5.00 9.06
C SER A 245 1.41 5.98 8.43
N LEU A 246 2.05 5.63 7.30
CA LEU A 246 2.89 6.57 6.55
C LEU A 246 2.08 7.78 6.05
N ILE A 247 0.82 7.57 5.69
CA ILE A 247 -0.07 8.63 5.20
C ILE A 247 -0.43 9.59 6.34
N LEU A 248 -0.63 9.07 7.54
CA LEU A 248 -0.79 9.88 8.75
C LEU A 248 0.43 10.78 8.97
N VAL A 249 1.64 10.21 8.93
CA VAL A 249 2.89 10.99 9.09
C VAL A 249 2.99 12.09 8.04
N ALA A 250 2.73 11.77 6.78
CA ALA A 250 2.78 12.74 5.70
C ALA A 250 1.82 13.91 5.93
N HIS A 251 0.57 13.65 6.32
CA HIS A 251 -0.41 14.70 6.62
C HIS A 251 0.01 15.58 7.80
N ASP A 252 0.48 14.99 8.90
CA ASP A 252 0.85 15.73 10.11
C ASP A 252 2.10 16.59 9.87
N VAL A 253 3.08 16.08 9.12
CA VAL A 253 4.28 16.84 8.72
C VAL A 253 3.91 17.98 7.78
N LEU A 254 3.03 17.74 6.80
CA LEU A 254 2.55 18.79 5.90
C LEU A 254 1.80 19.87 6.67
N ALA A 255 0.86 19.50 7.56
CA ALA A 255 0.13 20.45 8.40
C ALA A 255 1.09 21.30 9.26
N ALA A 256 2.04 20.64 9.93
CA ALA A 256 3.03 21.30 10.77
C ALA A 256 3.98 22.24 10.01
N SER A 257 4.16 22.03 8.70
CA SER A 257 4.98 22.86 7.81
C SER A 257 4.24 24.11 7.31
N HIS A 258 2.91 24.11 7.32
CA HIS A 258 2.09 25.27 6.93
C HIS A 258 1.84 26.24 8.08
N GLU A 259 1.91 25.77 9.34
CA GLU A 259 1.88 26.61 10.53
C GLU A 259 3.17 27.46 10.60
N ARG A 260 3.16 28.67 10.04
CA ARG A 260 4.27 29.62 10.17
C ARG A 260 4.54 29.96 11.64
N PRO A 261 5.80 30.04 12.09
CA PRO A 261 6.14 30.66 13.35
C PRO A 261 5.95 32.18 13.21
N GLY A 262 4.74 32.67 13.48
CA GLY A 262 4.40 34.09 13.34
C GLY A 262 3.06 34.54 13.92
N ASP A 263 2.07 33.65 14.09
CA ASP A 263 0.71 34.02 14.55
C ASP A 263 0.47 33.80 16.05
N ARG A 264 1.42 34.22 16.90
CA ARG A 264 1.17 34.51 18.32
C ARG A 264 1.95 35.75 18.73
N SER A 265 1.42 36.90 18.34
CA SER A 265 1.68 38.20 18.97
C SER A 265 0.64 38.46 20.06
#